data_AF-A0A6A9S413-F1
#
_entry.id   AF-A0A6A9S413-F1
#
_cell.length_a   1.000
_cell.length_b   1.000
_cell.length_c   1.000
_cell.angle_alpha   90.00
_cell.angle_beta   90.00
_cell.angle_gamma   90.00
#
_symmetry.space_group_name_H-M   'P 1'
#
loop_
_entity.id
_entity.type
_entity.pdbx_description
1 polymer ?
#
loop_
_entity_poly.entity_id
_entity_poly.type
_entity_poly.pdbx_seq_one_letter_code
_entity_poly.pdbx_strand_id
1 'polypeptide(L)'
;MKRRHLLLVAVLALVALSGCSGFFGSEEVDPERLNENASYDWNTSADGTIVIEESRYTAVYAVENETSFDVYTVDGLGRERSVPISALRFRYANGTVVSAANSSLSASESRQRTTVNLSGNVSGKVGYSVARTGKRFASPTLVEDGSYTVVLPPNTGAGIPFLSRISPGGYESETVDGQQVIRWDEVTSDQIVVRYYLDRDLWLFGGLSAIAIVIGVVGTLYYYRQLQEVIRRRKEAGIDLEEEDGDDDPRDRGPPPGMR
;
A
#
# COMPACT_ATOMS: atom_id res chain seq x y z
N MET A 1 -41.84 -35.82 25.07
CA MET A 1 -41.13 -34.69 25.74
C MET A 1 -39.62 -34.88 25.80
N LYS A 2 -39.07 -36.09 26.02
CA LYS A 2 -37.61 -36.31 26.20
C LYS A 2 -36.67 -35.95 25.01
N ARG A 3 -37.10 -36.09 23.74
CA ARG A 3 -36.25 -35.76 22.57
C ARG A 3 -36.02 -34.25 22.36
N ARG A 4 -36.99 -33.41 22.73
CA ARG A 4 -36.89 -31.95 22.57
C ARG A 4 -35.92 -31.33 23.57
N HIS A 5 -35.87 -31.87 24.78
CA HIS A 5 -34.89 -31.45 25.80
C HIS A 5 -33.47 -31.91 25.47
N LEU A 6 -33.32 -33.07 24.83
CA LEU A 6 -32.02 -33.59 24.40
C LEU A 6 -31.39 -32.75 23.28
N LEU A 7 -32.21 -32.27 22.34
CA LEU A 7 -31.79 -31.32 21.30
C LEU A 7 -31.38 -29.97 21.90
N LEU A 8 -32.14 -29.45 22.86
CA LEU A 8 -31.80 -28.22 23.56
C LEU A 8 -30.47 -28.34 24.31
N VAL A 9 -30.25 -29.43 25.04
CA VAL A 9 -28.99 -29.69 25.76
C VAL A 9 -27.82 -29.86 24.78
N ALA A 10 -28.04 -30.53 23.64
CA ALA A 10 -27.00 -30.68 22.61
C ALA A 10 -26.62 -29.35 21.96
N VAL A 11 -27.60 -28.47 21.69
CA VAL A 11 -27.35 -27.12 21.16
C VAL A 11 -26.64 -26.26 22.21
N LEU A 12 -27.05 -26.33 23.48
CA LEU A 12 -26.40 -25.59 24.58
C LEU A 12 -24.97 -26.08 24.81
N ALA A 13 -24.73 -27.39 24.71
CA ALA A 13 -23.39 -27.97 24.76
C ALA A 13 -22.54 -27.55 23.56
N LEU A 14 -23.11 -27.49 22.35
CA LEU A 14 -22.40 -27.06 21.15
C LEU A 14 -22.07 -25.56 21.19
N VAL A 15 -22.94 -24.72 21.77
CA VAL A 15 -22.67 -23.30 22.05
C VAL A 15 -21.62 -23.12 23.15
N ALA A 16 -21.59 -23.99 24.16
CA ALA A 16 -20.58 -23.96 25.22
C ALA A 16 -19.21 -24.49 24.75
N LEU A 17 -19.20 -25.44 23.81
CA LEU A 17 -17.99 -26.02 23.19
C LEU A 17 -17.46 -25.20 22.02
N SER A 18 -18.31 -24.40 21.36
CA SER A 18 -17.84 -23.28 20.55
C SER A 18 -17.27 -22.25 21.53
N GLY A 19 -16.00 -22.41 21.89
CA GLY A 19 -15.24 -21.54 22.79
C GLY A 19 -15.13 -20.11 22.26
N CYS A 20 -16.25 -19.41 22.22
CA CYS A 20 -16.39 -18.02 21.87
C CYS A 20 -16.08 -17.15 23.10
N SER A 21 -14.98 -17.43 23.80
CA SER A 21 -14.49 -16.56 24.89
C SER A 21 -14.16 -15.15 24.38
N GLY A 22 -13.88 -14.99 23.07
CA GLY A 22 -13.68 -13.69 22.41
C GLY A 22 -14.95 -13.00 21.87
N PHE A 23 -16.16 -13.49 22.19
CA PHE A 23 -17.39 -12.90 21.63
C PHE A 23 -17.92 -11.67 22.37
N PHE A 24 -17.55 -11.45 23.63
CA PHE A 24 -18.17 -10.42 24.49
C PHE A 24 -17.21 -9.45 25.21
N GLY A 25 -15.90 -9.45 24.95
CA GLY A 25 -14.97 -8.56 25.64
C GLY A 25 -13.64 -8.34 24.92
N SER A 26 -12.88 -7.35 25.37
CA SER A 26 -11.46 -7.21 25.04
C SER A 26 -10.66 -8.32 25.71
N GLU A 27 -9.66 -8.83 25.01
CA GLU A 27 -8.73 -9.87 25.49
C GLU A 27 -7.36 -9.24 25.73
N GLU A 28 -6.67 -9.63 26.79
CA GLU A 28 -5.32 -9.13 27.04
C GLU A 28 -4.33 -9.71 26.02
N VAL A 29 -3.45 -8.88 25.48
CA VAL A 29 -2.45 -9.31 24.50
C VAL A 29 -1.38 -10.14 25.20
N ASP A 30 -1.04 -11.26 24.59
CA ASP A 30 0.00 -12.20 25.03
C ASP A 30 1.30 -11.48 25.44
N PRO A 31 1.74 -11.58 26.72
CA PRO A 31 2.87 -10.80 27.23
C PRO A 31 4.20 -11.19 26.57
N GLU A 32 4.36 -12.44 26.13
CA GLU A 32 5.52 -12.90 25.36
C GLU A 32 5.67 -12.12 24.05
N ARG A 33 4.55 -11.94 23.31
CA ARG A 33 4.49 -11.15 22.07
C ARG A 33 4.78 -9.67 22.32
N LEU A 34 4.26 -9.10 23.41
CA LEU A 34 4.57 -7.71 23.79
C LEU A 34 6.05 -7.50 24.13
N ASN A 35 6.74 -8.54 24.59
CA ASN A 35 8.16 -8.49 24.96
C ASN A 35 9.12 -9.00 23.88
N GLU A 36 8.63 -9.20 22.65
CA GLU A 36 9.49 -9.49 21.50
C GLU A 36 10.59 -8.43 21.32
N ASN A 37 11.68 -8.84 20.71
CA ASN A 37 12.84 -7.98 20.50
C ASN A 37 12.63 -7.08 19.27
N ALA A 38 12.52 -5.77 19.47
CA ALA A 38 12.56 -4.77 18.43
C ALA A 38 13.36 -3.55 18.89
N SER A 39 14.00 -2.89 17.92
CA SER A 39 14.69 -1.62 18.11
C SER A 39 13.84 -0.50 17.53
N TYR A 40 13.78 0.62 18.23
CA TYR A 40 13.03 1.80 17.81
C TYR A 40 13.97 3.00 17.77
N ASP A 41 13.83 3.82 16.73
CA ASP A 41 14.40 5.17 16.76
C ASP A 41 13.46 6.08 17.55
N TRP A 42 13.92 6.50 18.72
CA TRP A 42 13.16 7.38 19.59
C TRP A 42 13.45 8.87 19.32
N ASN A 43 14.53 9.17 18.60
CA ASN A 43 14.99 10.53 18.35
C ASN A 43 14.37 11.13 17.08
N THR A 44 13.08 10.88 16.91
CA THR A 44 12.28 11.40 15.80
C THR A 44 11.67 12.74 16.18
N SER A 45 11.59 13.67 15.24
CA SER A 45 10.94 14.97 15.43
C SER A 45 9.44 14.96 15.16
N ALA A 46 8.95 13.96 14.42
CA ALA A 46 7.55 13.82 14.07
C ALA A 46 6.72 13.14 15.17
N ASP A 47 5.44 13.48 15.24
CA ASP A 47 4.49 12.92 16.20
C ASP A 47 4.19 11.45 15.90
N GLY A 48 4.12 11.07 14.63
CA GLY A 48 4.03 9.69 14.17
C GLY A 48 5.20 9.32 13.27
N THR A 49 6.03 8.36 13.66
CA THR A 49 7.09 7.81 12.79
C THR A 49 6.83 6.34 12.50
N ILE A 50 6.70 5.99 11.23
CA ILE A 50 6.51 4.62 10.77
C ILE A 50 7.70 4.21 9.90
N VAL A 51 8.41 3.16 10.32
CA VAL A 51 9.47 2.54 9.53
C VAL A 51 8.94 1.23 8.96
N ILE A 52 8.86 1.17 7.64
CA ILE A 52 8.34 0.03 6.90
C ILE A 52 9.50 -0.88 6.51
N GLU A 53 9.45 -2.13 6.95
CA GLU A 53 10.36 -3.20 6.54
C GLU A 53 9.65 -4.18 5.59
N GLU A 54 10.33 -5.24 5.17
CA GLU A 54 9.80 -6.23 4.23
C GLU A 54 8.57 -6.98 4.77
N SER A 55 8.63 -7.47 6.01
CA SER A 55 7.59 -8.32 6.62
C SER A 55 6.94 -7.73 7.87
N ARG A 56 7.37 -6.54 8.30
CA ARG A 56 6.81 -5.83 9.46
C ARG A 56 6.95 -4.32 9.27
N TYR A 57 6.28 -3.55 10.11
CA TYR A 57 6.60 -2.15 10.32
C TYR A 57 6.75 -1.88 11.81
N THR A 58 7.61 -0.94 12.15
CA THR A 58 7.72 -0.38 13.50
C THR A 58 7.13 1.01 13.49
N ALA A 59 6.30 1.32 14.47
CA ALA A 59 5.75 2.66 14.63
C ALA A 59 6.12 3.24 16.00
N VAL A 60 6.36 4.54 16.03
CA VAL A 60 6.62 5.34 17.21
C VAL A 60 5.69 6.54 17.19
N TYR A 61 4.83 6.67 18.21
CA TYR A 61 3.87 7.77 18.32
C TYR A 61 4.11 8.58 19.58
N ALA A 62 3.98 9.89 19.49
CA ALA A 62 3.93 10.80 20.62
C ALA A 62 2.63 10.60 21.41
N VAL A 63 2.74 10.75 22.72
CA VAL A 63 1.62 10.65 23.66
C VAL A 63 1.76 11.78 24.67
N GLU A 64 0.67 12.51 24.93
CA GLU A 64 0.68 13.69 25.80
C GLU A 64 -0.40 13.60 26.88
N ASN A 65 0.02 13.36 28.13
CA ASN A 65 -0.88 13.33 29.28
C ASN A 65 -2.06 12.35 29.13
N GLU A 66 -1.79 11.20 28.52
CA GLU A 66 -2.79 10.15 28.30
C GLU A 66 -2.58 8.97 29.26
N THR A 67 -3.66 8.22 29.51
CA THR A 67 -3.61 6.93 30.24
C THR A 67 -3.65 5.72 29.32
N SER A 68 -4.01 5.92 28.05
CA SER A 68 -4.12 4.86 27.07
C SER A 68 -3.83 5.38 25.67
N PHE A 69 -3.37 4.50 24.78
CA PHE A 69 -3.17 4.82 23.37
C PHE A 69 -3.85 3.76 22.50
N ASP A 70 -4.79 4.19 21.66
CA ASP A 70 -5.57 3.30 20.81
C ASP A 70 -4.89 3.09 19.45
N VAL A 71 -4.70 1.83 19.07
CA VAL A 71 -4.15 1.43 17.78
C VAL A 71 -5.22 0.66 17.01
N TYR A 72 -5.51 1.12 15.79
CA TYR A 72 -6.49 0.46 14.93
C TYR A 72 -6.11 0.62 13.45
N THR A 73 -6.77 -0.17 12.61
CA THR A 73 -6.72 -0.03 11.16
C THR A 73 -8.13 -0.01 10.59
N VAL A 74 -8.27 0.47 9.36
CA VAL A 74 -9.56 0.55 8.67
C VAL A 74 -9.55 -0.40 7.48
N ASP A 75 -10.52 -1.32 7.44
CA ASP A 75 -10.65 -2.29 6.36
C ASP A 75 -11.22 -1.67 5.07
N GLY A 76 -11.26 -2.44 3.98
CA GLY A 76 -11.78 -1.97 2.69
C GLY A 76 -13.27 -1.61 2.70
N LEU A 77 -13.99 -1.88 3.78
CA LEU A 77 -15.39 -1.51 3.99
C LEU A 77 -15.53 -0.30 4.94
N GLY A 78 -14.42 0.35 5.32
CA GLY A 78 -14.41 1.49 6.22
C GLY A 78 -14.62 1.11 7.69
N ARG A 79 -14.41 -0.15 8.07
CA ARG A 79 -14.63 -0.60 9.46
C ARG A 79 -13.32 -0.65 10.23
N GLU A 80 -13.35 -0.18 11.47
CA GLU A 80 -12.25 -0.33 12.41
C GLU A 80 -11.97 -1.80 12.75
N ARG A 81 -10.69 -2.12 12.83
CA ARG A 81 -10.15 -3.44 13.17
C ARG A 81 -8.96 -3.29 14.10
N SER A 82 -8.85 -4.21 15.06
CA SER A 82 -7.66 -4.30 15.89
C SER A 82 -6.42 -4.57 15.06
N VAL A 83 -5.29 -4.09 15.58
CA VAL A 83 -3.97 -4.32 15.01
C VAL A 83 -3.21 -5.21 15.98
N PRO A 84 -2.74 -6.40 15.56
CA PRO A 84 -1.99 -7.30 16.44
C PRO A 84 -0.58 -6.74 16.65
N ILE A 85 -0.42 -5.93 17.69
CA ILE A 85 0.87 -5.33 18.04
C ILE A 85 1.79 -6.35 18.72
N SER A 86 3.10 -6.09 18.61
CA SER A 86 4.19 -6.87 19.19
C SER A 86 5.32 -5.93 19.61
N ALA A 87 6.26 -6.43 20.43
CA ALA A 87 7.46 -5.71 20.86
C ALA A 87 7.20 -4.32 21.47
N LEU A 88 6.11 -4.18 22.23
CA LEU A 88 5.64 -2.93 22.81
C LEU A 88 6.67 -2.32 23.77
N ARG A 89 7.01 -1.05 23.55
CA ARG A 89 7.89 -0.23 24.40
C ARG A 89 7.27 1.14 24.63
N PHE A 90 7.61 1.74 25.77
CA PHE A 90 7.26 3.12 26.05
C PHE A 90 8.51 3.89 26.48
N ARG A 91 8.71 5.08 25.91
CA ARG A 91 9.77 6.01 26.31
C ARG A 91 9.15 7.22 26.99
N TYR A 92 9.44 7.40 28.27
CA TYR A 92 9.04 8.59 29.02
C TYR A 92 9.74 9.84 28.51
N ALA A 93 9.16 11.02 28.75
CA ALA A 93 9.78 12.32 28.44
C ALA A 93 11.17 12.50 29.08
N ASN A 94 11.45 11.85 30.22
CA ASN A 94 12.77 11.85 30.87
C ASN A 94 13.83 11.00 30.13
N GLY A 95 13.44 10.31 29.04
CA GLY A 95 14.30 9.46 28.23
C GLY A 95 14.31 7.98 28.62
N THR A 96 13.69 7.60 29.74
CA THR A 96 13.65 6.20 30.22
C THR A 96 12.79 5.35 29.29
N VAL A 97 13.31 4.22 28.83
CA VAL A 97 12.57 3.25 28.01
C VAL A 97 12.18 2.06 28.86
N VAL A 98 10.90 1.70 28.85
CA VAL A 98 10.36 0.51 29.53
C VAL A 98 9.72 -0.45 28.53
N SER A 99 9.68 -1.72 28.91
CA SER A 99 8.99 -2.80 28.19
C SER A 99 7.84 -3.34 29.04
N ALA A 100 6.92 -4.07 28.42
CA ALA A 100 5.79 -4.71 29.12
C ALA A 100 6.23 -5.62 30.29
N ALA A 101 7.40 -6.27 30.21
CA ALA A 101 7.93 -7.09 31.30
C ALA A 101 8.42 -6.30 32.53
N ASN A 102 8.83 -5.05 32.37
CA ASN A 102 9.52 -4.26 33.40
C ASN A 102 8.67 -3.09 33.94
N SER A 103 7.42 -2.95 33.49
CA SER A 103 6.50 -1.90 33.91
C SER A 103 5.06 -2.41 33.92
N SER A 104 4.11 -1.57 34.33
CA SER A 104 2.67 -1.86 34.21
C SER A 104 2.10 -1.55 32.81
N LEU A 105 2.93 -1.66 31.77
CA LEU A 105 2.53 -1.46 30.38
C LEU A 105 1.89 -2.75 29.87
N SER A 106 0.61 -2.68 29.52
CA SER A 106 -0.12 -3.80 28.91
C SER A 106 -0.87 -3.36 27.68
N ALA A 107 -1.42 -4.30 26.93
CA ALA A 107 -2.29 -4.02 25.81
C ALA A 107 -3.49 -4.95 25.84
N SER A 108 -4.66 -4.44 25.47
CA SER A 108 -5.88 -5.21 25.33
C SER A 108 -6.41 -5.10 23.91
N GLU A 109 -6.69 -6.23 23.28
CA GLU A 109 -7.21 -6.33 21.93
C GLU A 109 -8.73 -6.52 21.95
N SER A 110 -9.45 -5.66 21.24
CA SER A 110 -10.88 -5.81 20.98
C SER A 110 -11.12 -6.13 19.50
N ARG A 111 -12.38 -6.21 19.06
CA ARG A 111 -12.67 -6.41 17.62
C ARG A 111 -12.30 -5.21 16.74
N GLN A 112 -12.28 -4.01 17.32
CA GLN A 112 -12.17 -2.74 16.59
C GLN A 112 -10.81 -2.07 16.80
N ARG A 113 -10.19 -2.24 17.96
CA ARG A 113 -8.94 -1.57 18.33
C ARG A 113 -8.12 -2.37 19.32
N THR A 114 -6.83 -2.08 19.35
CA THR A 114 -5.88 -2.54 20.35
C THR A 114 -5.53 -1.35 21.23
N THR A 115 -5.93 -1.40 22.50
CA THR A 115 -5.70 -0.32 23.46
C THR A 115 -4.44 -0.63 24.26
N VAL A 116 -3.43 0.23 24.17
CA VAL A 116 -2.23 0.19 24.99
C VAL A 116 -2.53 0.91 26.30
N ASN A 117 -2.41 0.22 27.44
CA ASN A 117 -2.64 0.78 28.76
C ASN A 117 -1.33 1.33 29.32
N LEU A 118 -1.30 2.64 29.59
CA LEU A 118 -0.15 3.34 30.12
C LEU A 118 -0.21 3.41 31.65
N SER A 119 0.95 3.51 32.29
CA SER A 119 1.10 3.57 33.75
C SER A 119 0.68 4.92 34.33
N GLY A 120 -0.62 5.26 34.23
CA GLY A 120 -1.17 6.57 34.62
C GLY A 120 -1.02 7.63 33.53
N ASN A 121 -1.28 8.90 33.88
CA ASN A 121 -1.13 10.03 32.97
C ASN A 121 0.35 10.28 32.69
N VAL A 122 0.78 9.97 31.46
CA VAL A 122 2.18 10.07 31.07
C VAL A 122 2.33 10.79 29.74
N SER A 123 3.46 11.49 29.58
CA SER A 123 3.88 12.06 28.31
C SER A 123 5.18 11.39 27.86
N GLY A 124 5.27 11.08 26.57
CA GLY A 124 6.37 10.32 26.02
C GLY A 124 6.10 9.82 24.62
N LYS A 125 6.64 8.64 24.30
CA LYS A 125 6.45 7.97 23.02
C LYS A 125 6.12 6.49 23.22
N VAL A 126 5.15 5.99 22.49
CA VAL A 126 4.81 4.58 22.41
C VAL A 126 5.38 3.97 21.14
N GLY A 127 6.12 2.87 21.27
CA GLY A 127 6.73 2.13 20.17
C GLY A 127 6.15 0.73 20.07
N TYR A 128 5.73 0.29 18.89
CA TYR A 128 5.23 -1.06 18.67
C TYR A 128 5.56 -1.57 17.26
N SER A 129 5.50 -2.89 17.08
CA SER A 129 5.75 -3.58 15.82
C SER A 129 4.52 -4.33 15.34
N VAL A 130 4.33 -4.42 14.03
CA VAL A 130 3.19 -5.13 13.42
C VAL A 130 3.66 -5.89 12.19
N ALA A 131 3.27 -7.16 12.10
CA ALA A 131 3.51 -7.97 10.91
C ALA A 131 2.71 -7.45 9.72
N ARG A 132 3.34 -7.39 8.54
CA ARG A 132 2.69 -6.92 7.31
C ARG A 132 3.16 -7.72 6.10
N THR A 133 2.39 -7.64 5.02
CA THR A 133 2.77 -8.17 3.72
C THR A 133 2.44 -7.18 2.61
N GLY A 134 3.11 -7.34 1.47
CA GLY A 134 2.86 -6.56 0.26
C GLY A 134 3.54 -5.19 0.22
N LYS A 135 3.30 -4.45 -0.87
CA LYS A 135 3.95 -3.15 -1.18
C LYS A 135 3.04 -1.94 -0.93
N ARG A 136 1.99 -2.14 -0.14
CA ARG A 136 1.05 -1.10 0.28
C ARG A 136 1.05 -1.05 1.80
N PHE A 137 1.04 0.17 2.31
CA PHE A 137 0.83 0.48 3.71
C PHE A 137 -0.35 1.45 3.80
N ALA A 138 -1.19 1.23 4.81
CA ALA A 138 -2.30 2.11 5.13
C ALA A 138 -2.44 2.12 6.65
N SER A 139 -2.47 3.31 7.23
CA SER A 139 -2.71 3.51 8.65
C SER A 139 -3.67 4.68 8.83
N PRO A 140 -4.62 4.59 9.77
CA PRO A 140 -5.29 5.76 10.28
C PRO A 140 -4.28 6.75 10.89
N THR A 141 -4.69 8.01 10.92
CA THR A 141 -3.97 9.09 11.60
C THR A 141 -4.31 8.99 13.10
N LEU A 142 -3.41 8.41 13.89
CA LEU A 142 -3.63 8.11 15.32
C LEU A 142 -3.38 9.32 16.25
N VAL A 143 -2.55 10.24 15.81
CA VAL A 143 -2.33 11.56 16.42
C VAL A 143 -2.99 12.60 15.52
N GLU A 144 -4.06 13.22 16.00
CA GLU A 144 -4.83 14.24 15.30
C GLU A 144 -3.98 15.49 15.03
N ASP A 145 -4.09 16.05 13.83
CA ASP A 145 -3.34 17.24 13.36
C ASP A 145 -1.81 17.17 13.61
N GLY A 146 -1.29 15.94 13.72
CA GLY A 146 0.12 15.67 13.98
C GLY A 146 0.97 15.63 12.72
N SER A 147 2.27 15.73 12.94
CA SER A 147 3.31 15.51 11.93
C SER A 147 3.62 14.02 11.76
N TYR A 148 3.87 13.58 10.52
CA TYR A 148 4.13 12.18 10.22
C TYR A 148 5.37 11.97 9.38
N THR A 149 6.11 10.90 9.67
CA THR A 149 7.23 10.44 8.85
C THR A 149 7.05 8.96 8.54
N VAL A 150 7.12 8.62 7.25
CA VAL A 150 7.10 7.24 6.76
C VAL A 150 8.42 6.94 6.06
N VAL A 151 9.16 5.96 6.57
CA VAL A 151 10.41 5.47 5.99
C VAL A 151 10.12 4.18 5.23
N LEU A 152 10.47 4.13 3.96
CA LEU A 152 10.27 2.96 3.11
C LEU A 152 11.39 1.93 3.26
N PRO A 153 11.14 0.65 2.89
CA PRO A 153 12.20 -0.36 2.88
C PRO A 153 13.34 0.06 1.94
N PRO A 154 14.57 -0.44 2.16
CA PRO A 154 15.69 -0.16 1.27
C PRO A 154 15.43 -0.68 -0.15
N ASN A 155 16.00 -0.02 -1.16
CA ASN A 155 15.82 -0.35 -2.59
C ASN A 155 14.36 -0.28 -3.05
N THR A 156 13.60 0.65 -2.48
CA THR A 156 12.22 0.92 -2.88
C THR A 156 12.01 2.39 -3.15
N GLY A 157 11.05 2.67 -4.03
CA GLY A 157 10.70 4.02 -4.45
C GLY A 157 9.21 4.25 -4.55
N ALA A 158 8.83 5.53 -4.47
CA ALA A 158 7.46 6.02 -4.49
C ALA A 158 7.32 7.30 -5.34
N GLY A 159 8.32 7.65 -6.14
CA GLY A 159 8.32 8.86 -6.98
C GLY A 159 7.66 8.73 -8.37
N ILE A 160 7.23 7.53 -8.79
CA ILE A 160 6.67 7.29 -10.14
C ILE A 160 5.13 7.19 -10.05
N PRO A 161 4.35 8.19 -10.53
CA PRO A 161 2.92 8.31 -10.23
C PRO A 161 2.04 7.11 -10.58
N PHE A 162 2.40 6.31 -11.60
CA PHE A 162 1.63 5.13 -12.00
C PHE A 162 2.08 3.82 -11.31
N LEU A 163 3.22 3.84 -10.61
CA LEU A 163 3.75 2.70 -9.84
C LEU A 163 3.63 2.90 -8.33
N SER A 164 3.42 4.14 -7.88
CA SER A 164 3.30 4.51 -6.49
C SER A 164 1.99 5.22 -6.20
N ARG A 165 1.69 5.40 -4.92
CA ARG A 165 0.61 6.27 -4.45
C ARG A 165 0.95 6.73 -3.04
N ILE A 166 0.98 8.04 -2.84
CA ILE A 166 1.16 8.66 -1.53
C ILE A 166 -0.05 9.54 -1.29
N SER A 167 -0.70 9.35 -0.15
CA SER A 167 -1.88 10.10 0.28
C SER A 167 -1.82 10.27 1.80
N PRO A 168 -2.19 11.42 2.36
CA PRO A 168 -2.62 12.63 1.65
C PRO A 168 -1.48 13.33 0.90
N GLY A 169 -1.83 14.35 0.11
CA GLY A 169 -0.83 15.24 -0.51
C GLY A 169 -0.12 16.13 0.52
N GLY A 170 0.66 17.10 0.04
CA GLY A 170 1.37 18.03 0.92
C GLY A 170 2.57 17.42 1.66
N TYR A 171 3.07 16.28 1.19
CA TYR A 171 4.27 15.66 1.72
C TYR A 171 5.53 16.16 1.04
N GLU A 172 6.62 16.10 1.77
CA GLU A 172 7.97 16.15 1.24
C GLU A 172 8.52 14.73 1.14
N SER A 173 9.35 14.46 0.14
CA SER A 173 10.03 13.19 0.05
C SER A 173 11.47 13.35 -0.39
N GLU A 174 12.34 12.65 0.32
CA GLU A 174 13.77 12.62 0.08
C GLU A 174 14.31 11.20 0.20
N THR A 175 15.51 10.96 -0.33
CA THR A 175 16.19 9.68 -0.16
C THR A 175 17.37 9.87 0.78
N VAL A 176 17.34 9.19 1.92
CA VAL A 176 18.38 9.22 2.95
C VAL A 176 18.90 7.80 3.11
N ASP A 177 20.21 7.60 2.99
CA ASP A 177 20.87 6.30 3.14
C ASP A 177 20.26 5.16 2.28
N GLY A 178 19.76 5.48 1.09
CA GLY A 178 19.14 4.51 0.18
C GLY A 178 17.72 4.08 0.57
N GLN A 179 17.11 4.76 1.53
CA GLN A 179 15.71 4.62 1.89
C GLN A 179 14.97 5.91 1.54
N GLN A 180 13.77 5.77 0.98
CA GLN A 180 12.93 6.93 0.76
C GLN A 180 12.17 7.28 2.03
N VAL A 181 12.31 8.54 2.45
CA VAL A 181 11.63 9.15 3.58
C VAL A 181 10.53 10.04 3.04
N ILE A 182 9.34 9.94 3.62
CA ILE A 182 8.17 10.74 3.26
C ILE A 182 7.70 11.45 4.52
N ARG A 183 7.59 12.77 4.47
CA ARG A 183 7.36 13.62 5.63
C ARG A 183 6.15 14.51 5.41
N TRP A 184 5.27 14.59 6.40
CA TRP A 184 4.18 15.54 6.49
C TRP A 184 4.40 16.39 7.73
N ASP A 185 4.38 17.70 7.57
CA ASP A 185 4.39 18.63 8.71
C ASP A 185 3.09 18.59 9.50
N GLU A 186 1.96 18.33 8.82
CA GLU A 186 0.63 18.24 9.41
C GLU A 186 -0.25 17.32 8.56
N VAL A 187 -0.97 16.39 9.20
CA VAL A 187 -1.88 15.46 8.55
C VAL A 187 -3.31 15.66 9.05
N THR A 188 -4.13 16.33 8.26
CA THR A 188 -5.56 16.58 8.54
C THR A 188 -6.49 15.49 7.98
N SER A 189 -5.94 14.54 7.22
CA SER A 189 -6.71 13.42 6.67
C SER A 189 -6.78 12.26 7.66
N ASP A 190 -7.89 11.53 7.68
CA ASP A 190 -8.11 10.39 8.59
C ASP A 190 -7.16 9.21 8.36
N GLN A 191 -6.49 9.15 7.20
CA GLN A 191 -5.62 8.04 6.82
C GLN A 191 -4.40 8.47 6.02
N ILE A 192 -3.32 7.75 6.24
CA ILE A 192 -2.09 7.78 5.47
C ILE A 192 -1.99 6.49 4.66
N VAL A 193 -1.80 6.62 3.34
CA VAL A 193 -1.65 5.50 2.42
C VAL A 193 -0.38 5.68 1.61
N VAL A 194 0.50 4.68 1.67
CA VAL A 194 1.74 4.65 0.91
C VAL A 194 1.85 3.35 0.13
N ARG A 195 1.96 3.46 -1.19
CA ARG A 195 2.26 2.37 -2.11
C ARG A 195 3.57 2.67 -2.79
N TYR A 196 4.47 1.69 -2.77
CA TYR A 196 5.82 1.80 -3.31
C TYR A 196 6.11 0.66 -4.29
N TYR A 197 7.17 0.81 -5.08
CA TYR A 197 7.71 -0.19 -5.98
C TYR A 197 9.11 -0.63 -5.54
N LEU A 198 9.58 -1.75 -6.09
CA LEU A 198 10.95 -2.21 -5.90
C LEU A 198 11.82 -1.67 -7.02
N ASP A 199 13.01 -1.15 -6.72
CA ASP A 199 13.91 -0.60 -7.75
C ASP A 199 14.36 -1.68 -8.74
N ARG A 200 14.53 -2.92 -8.25
CA ARG A 200 14.84 -4.08 -9.09
C ARG A 200 13.78 -4.32 -10.17
N ASP A 201 12.50 -4.13 -9.84
CA ASP A 201 11.41 -4.40 -10.79
C ASP A 201 11.47 -3.39 -11.94
N LEU A 202 11.87 -2.14 -11.67
CA LEU A 202 12.09 -1.13 -12.72
C LEU A 202 13.17 -1.57 -13.71
N TRP A 203 14.29 -2.12 -13.24
CA TRP A 203 15.36 -2.59 -14.12
C TRP A 203 14.93 -3.78 -14.97
N LEU A 204 14.19 -4.73 -14.39
CA LEU A 204 13.68 -5.90 -15.12
C LEU A 204 12.70 -5.49 -16.23
N PHE A 205 11.72 -4.65 -15.89
CA PHE A 205 10.74 -4.18 -16.89
C PHE A 205 11.37 -3.25 -17.91
N GLY A 206 12.30 -2.37 -17.49
CA GLY A 206 13.04 -1.50 -18.39
C GLY A 206 13.88 -2.29 -19.40
N GLY A 207 14.63 -3.27 -18.91
CA GLY A 207 15.44 -4.17 -19.75
C GLY A 207 14.61 -4.99 -20.73
N LEU A 208 13.51 -5.60 -20.25
CA LEU A 208 12.58 -6.34 -21.10
C LEU A 208 11.94 -5.44 -22.17
N SER A 209 11.52 -4.23 -21.78
CA SER A 209 10.94 -3.25 -22.72
C SER A 209 11.95 -2.83 -23.78
N ALA A 210 13.21 -2.60 -23.41
CA ALA A 210 14.26 -2.29 -24.37
C ALA A 210 14.46 -3.43 -25.39
N ILE A 211 14.51 -4.68 -24.94
CA ILE A 211 14.60 -5.85 -25.82
C ILE A 211 13.39 -5.92 -26.76
N ALA A 212 12.18 -5.74 -26.24
CA ALA A 212 10.95 -5.77 -27.04
C ALA A 212 10.94 -4.66 -28.11
N ILE A 213 11.40 -3.45 -27.77
CA ILE A 213 11.53 -2.33 -28.73
C ILE A 213 12.53 -2.68 -29.83
N VAL A 214 13.70 -3.25 -29.49
CA VAL A 214 14.70 -3.66 -30.48
C VAL A 214 14.11 -4.69 -31.45
N ILE A 215 13.43 -5.72 -30.95
CA ILE A 215 12.78 -6.73 -31.78
C ILE A 215 11.73 -6.09 -32.69
N GLY A 216 10.89 -5.20 -32.14
CA GLY A 216 9.86 -4.48 -32.90
C GLY A 216 10.46 -3.63 -34.02
N VAL A 217 11.51 -2.86 -33.75
CA VAL A 217 12.21 -2.02 -34.74
C VAL A 217 12.86 -2.88 -35.83
N VAL A 218 13.58 -3.94 -35.47
CA VAL A 218 14.22 -4.84 -36.44
C VAL A 218 13.18 -5.52 -37.32
N GLY A 219 12.10 -6.04 -36.73
CA GLY A 219 11.00 -6.65 -37.47
C GLY A 219 10.34 -5.66 -38.43
N THR A 220 10.07 -4.44 -37.96
CA THR A 220 9.47 -3.37 -38.78
C THR A 220 10.35 -3.01 -39.97
N LEU A 221 11.66 -2.83 -39.74
CA LEU A 221 12.62 -2.55 -40.82
C LEU A 221 12.72 -3.71 -41.82
N TYR A 222 12.68 -4.95 -41.35
CA TYR A 222 12.69 -6.14 -42.19
C TYR A 222 11.46 -6.18 -43.12
N TYR A 223 10.26 -6.04 -42.56
CA TYR A 223 9.02 -6.02 -43.35
C TYR A 223 8.92 -4.80 -44.27
N TYR A 224 9.40 -3.64 -43.84
CA TYR A 224 9.46 -2.45 -44.69
C TYR A 224 10.31 -2.68 -45.94
N ARG A 225 11.48 -3.34 -45.80
CA ARG A 225 12.31 -3.71 -46.94
C ARG A 225 11.62 -4.71 -47.86
N GLN A 226 10.96 -5.72 -47.29
CA GLN A 226 10.22 -6.71 -48.09
C GLN A 226 9.08 -6.07 -48.90
N LEU A 227 8.35 -5.11 -48.32
CA LEU A 227 7.31 -4.36 -49.02
C LEU A 227 7.89 -3.54 -50.18
N GLN A 228 9.04 -2.88 -50.00
CA GLN A 228 9.69 -2.12 -51.07
C GLN A 228 10.09 -3.00 -52.25
N GLU A 229 10.56 -4.23 -52.00
CA GLU A 229 10.86 -5.19 -53.07
C GLU A 229 9.60 -5.64 -53.82
N VAL A 230 8.49 -5.86 -53.11
CA VAL A 230 7.20 -6.22 -53.73
C VAL A 230 6.66 -5.06 -54.58
N ILE A 231 6.72 -3.83 -54.07
CA ILE A 231 6.32 -2.63 -54.82
C ILE A 231 7.17 -2.47 -56.08
N ARG A 232 8.50 -2.66 -55.98
CA ARG A 232 9.40 -2.55 -57.12
C ARG A 232 9.10 -3.59 -58.19
N ARG A 233 8.92 -4.86 -57.80
CA ARG A 233 8.55 -5.94 -58.73
C ARG A 233 7.20 -5.68 -59.39
N ARG A 234 6.24 -5.09 -58.66
CA ARG A 234 4.93 -4.71 -59.22
C ARG A 234 5.06 -3.62 -60.29
N LYS A 235 5.93 -2.61 -60.05
CA LYS A 235 6.26 -1.58 -61.05
C LYS A 235 6.96 -2.18 -62.28
N GLU A 236 7.91 -3.09 -62.08
CA GLU A 236 8.63 -3.75 -63.18
C GLU A 236 7.76 -4.73 -63.98
N ALA A 237 6.77 -5.35 -63.34
CA ALA A 237 5.81 -6.25 -63.98
C ALA A 237 4.75 -5.51 -64.82
N GLY A 238 4.82 -4.18 -64.94
CA GLY A 238 3.92 -3.40 -65.77
C GLY A 238 2.46 -3.44 -65.30
N ILE A 239 2.23 -3.76 -64.04
CA ILE A 239 0.92 -3.53 -63.39
C ILE A 239 0.96 -2.10 -62.86
N ASP A 240 1.15 -1.14 -63.78
CA ASP A 240 0.55 0.17 -63.60
C ASP A 240 -0.95 -0.07 -63.83
N LEU A 241 -1.70 -0.13 -62.74
CA LEU A 241 -3.01 0.51 -62.81
C LEU A 241 -2.63 1.99 -62.93
N GLU A 242 -2.59 2.47 -64.17
CA GLU A 242 -2.78 3.89 -64.44
C GLU A 242 -3.95 4.29 -63.54
N GLU A 243 -3.67 5.14 -62.55
CA GLU A 243 -4.64 6.16 -62.17
C GLU A 243 -4.93 6.86 -63.49
N GLU A 244 -5.97 6.39 -64.18
CA GLU A 244 -6.49 6.99 -65.39
C GLU A 244 -6.74 8.45 -65.01
N ASP A 245 -5.94 9.34 -65.61
CA ASP A 245 -6.13 10.77 -65.57
C ASP A 245 -7.61 11.06 -65.79
N GLY A 246 -8.22 11.67 -64.79
CA GLY A 246 -9.61 12.07 -64.81
C GLY A 246 -9.79 13.22 -63.86
N ASP A 247 -9.30 14.39 -64.26
CA ASP A 247 -9.91 15.66 -63.86
C ASP A 247 -11.40 15.62 -64.24
N ASP A 248 -12.22 14.92 -63.47
CA ASP A 248 -13.68 14.98 -63.54
C ASP A 248 -14.09 16.25 -62.77
N ASP A 249 -13.97 17.41 -63.42
CA ASP A 249 -14.80 18.58 -63.05
C ASP A 249 -16.26 18.10 -63.16
N PRO A 250 -17.07 18.15 -62.08
CA PRO A 250 -18.44 17.63 -62.08
C PRO A 250 -19.42 18.30 -63.07
N ARG A 251 -18.95 19.23 -63.90
CA ARG A 251 -19.79 20.14 -64.70
C ARG A 251 -19.86 19.84 -66.20
N ASP A 252 -19.06 18.90 -66.73
CA ASP A 252 -19.00 18.66 -68.19
C ASP A 252 -19.50 17.27 -68.62
N ARG A 253 -20.50 16.74 -67.90
CA ARG A 253 -21.19 15.50 -68.29
C ARG A 253 -22.22 15.80 -69.40
N GLY A 254 -21.76 15.81 -70.65
CA GLY A 254 -22.63 15.73 -71.82
C GLY A 254 -23.57 14.51 -71.75
N PRO A 255 -24.80 14.59 -72.26
CA PRO A 255 -25.80 13.56 -72.03
C PRO A 255 -25.42 12.23 -72.71
N PRO A 256 -25.71 11.08 -72.07
CA PRO A 256 -25.27 9.77 -72.54
C PRO A 256 -25.93 9.36 -73.86
N PRO A 257 -25.22 8.56 -74.68
CA PRO A 257 -25.62 8.23 -76.04
C PRO A 257 -26.83 7.28 -76.05
N GLY A 258 -27.91 7.68 -76.72
CA GLY A 258 -29.09 6.83 -76.91
C GLY A 258 -30.46 7.53 -76.89
N MET A 259 -30.53 8.85 -76.74
CA MET A 259 -31.80 9.58 -76.86
C MET A 259 -31.78 10.51 -78.08
N ARG A 260 -32.41 10.07 -79.16
CA ARG A 260 -33.08 10.91 -80.16
C ARG A 260 -34.41 10.27 -80.50
#